data_AF-A0A3E5HPM1-F1
#
_entry.id   AF-A0A3E5HPM1-F1
#
_cell.length_a   1.000
_cell.length_b   1.000
_cell.length_c   1.000
_cell.angle_alpha   90.00
_cell.angle_beta   90.00
_cell.angle_gamma   90.00
#
_symmetry.space_group_name_H-M   'P 1'
#
loop_
_entity.id
_entity.type
_entity.pdbx_description
1 polymer ?
#
loop_
_entity_poly.entity_id
_entity_poly.type
_entity_poly.pdbx_seq_one_letter_code
_entity_poly.pdbx_strand_id
1 'polypeptide(L)'
;MNDYMDDPDIARETRRREACEAALERSDEMVPSGRNIGLLHDLVNEVHDLDPEDETGNMRMWPSETAIRDAGDGLTADEIAEKIRMGGWDPAEDRFMRISEDGDWEGFDTQTADQFVWDFRDTIISHAMEHDISPASVERIERIEMLPPDPWKDIDIDGLSPKGPVSNPFEPSSTYARPDPWEDAGLLPDPDPMAFPDTGADPAGGLSM
;
A
#
# COMPACT_ATOMS: atom_id res chain seq x y z
N MET A 1 -14.72 43.88 -6.54
CA MET A 1 -15.08 43.15 -5.31
C MET A 1 -15.14 41.69 -5.72
N ASN A 2 -14.18 40.85 -5.30
CA ASN A 2 -14.26 39.42 -5.56
C ASN A 2 -14.76 38.77 -4.28
N ASP A 3 -16.06 38.97 -3.97
CA ASP A 3 -16.74 38.42 -2.79
C ASP A 3 -16.89 36.89 -2.88
N TYR A 4 -16.38 36.26 -3.94
CA TYR A 4 -16.44 34.82 -4.20
C TYR A 4 -15.45 33.99 -3.37
N MET A 5 -14.33 34.59 -2.91
CA MET A 5 -13.33 33.92 -2.06
C MET A 5 -13.60 34.11 -0.56
N ASP A 6 -14.58 34.94 -0.19
CA ASP A 6 -14.98 35.17 1.21
C ASP A 6 -16.06 34.16 1.67
N ASP A 7 -16.58 33.34 0.74
CA ASP A 7 -17.47 32.23 1.07
C ASP A 7 -16.65 31.07 1.67
N PRO A 8 -16.93 30.66 2.92
CA PRO A 8 -16.16 29.64 3.60
C PRO A 8 -16.23 28.27 2.90
N ASP A 9 -17.32 27.97 2.18
CA ASP A 9 -17.45 26.71 1.44
C ASP A 9 -16.57 26.71 0.18
N ILE A 10 -16.49 27.83 -0.53
CA ILE A 10 -15.63 27.98 -1.71
C ILE A 10 -14.15 27.93 -1.29
N ALA A 11 -13.80 28.57 -0.17
CA ALA A 11 -12.44 28.53 0.37
C ALA A 11 -12.03 27.10 0.81
N ARG A 12 -12.96 26.37 1.44
CA ARG A 12 -12.74 24.97 1.83
C ARG A 12 -12.55 24.07 0.61
N GLU A 13 -13.43 24.19 -0.38
CA GLU A 13 -13.37 23.41 -1.61
C GLU A 13 -12.07 23.68 -2.38
N THR A 14 -11.70 24.96 -2.52
CA THR A 14 -10.45 25.34 -3.19
C THR A 14 -9.24 24.75 -2.48
N ARG A 15 -9.17 24.89 -1.15
CA ARG A 15 -8.06 24.33 -0.35
C ARG A 15 -7.95 22.81 -0.50
N ARG A 16 -9.10 22.11 -0.45
CA ARG A 16 -9.17 20.65 -0.62
C ARG A 16 -8.62 20.25 -1.99
N ARG A 17 -9.07 20.93 -3.05
CA ARG A 17 -8.62 20.66 -4.42
C ARG A 17 -7.13 20.95 -4.60
N GLU A 18 -6.65 22.10 -4.15
CA GLU A 18 -5.22 22.47 -4.20
C GLU A 18 -4.33 21.47 -3.42
N ALA A 19 -4.79 20.99 -2.26
CA ALA A 19 -4.06 20.00 -1.47
C ALA A 19 -3.94 18.65 -2.19
N CYS A 20 -5.04 18.15 -2.75
CA CYS A 20 -5.03 16.90 -3.51
C CYS A 20 -4.23 17.02 -4.81
N GLU A 21 -4.40 18.10 -5.57
CA GLU A 21 -3.63 18.36 -6.80
C GLU A 21 -2.13 18.39 -6.50
N ALA A 22 -1.71 19.14 -5.47
CA ALA A 22 -0.30 19.21 -5.09
C ALA A 22 0.27 17.86 -4.61
N ALA A 23 -0.55 17.00 -4.00
CA ALA A 23 -0.14 15.66 -3.60
C ALA A 23 0.01 14.73 -4.82
N LEU A 24 -0.94 14.77 -5.77
CA LEU A 24 -0.89 13.99 -7.01
C LEU A 24 0.28 14.40 -7.90
N GLU A 25 0.57 15.69 -8.03
CA GLU A 25 1.72 16.20 -8.80
C GLU A 25 3.07 15.70 -8.28
N ARG A 26 3.12 15.26 -7.01
CA ARG A 26 4.33 14.83 -6.31
C ARG A 26 4.21 13.41 -5.77
N SER A 27 3.32 12.60 -6.34
CA SER A 27 3.03 11.28 -5.77
C SER A 27 4.22 10.31 -5.85
N ASP A 28 5.06 10.45 -6.88
CA ASP A 28 6.35 9.74 -7.03
C ASP A 28 7.39 10.15 -5.95
N GLU A 29 7.21 11.32 -5.35
CA GLU A 29 8.05 11.80 -4.25
C GLU A 29 7.49 11.37 -2.89
N MET A 30 6.30 10.77 -2.80
CA MET A 30 5.73 10.36 -1.52
C MET A 30 6.49 9.18 -0.91
N VAL A 31 6.59 9.15 0.42
CA VAL A 31 7.22 8.04 1.16
C VAL A 31 6.15 7.06 1.67
N PRO A 32 6.33 5.72 1.53
CA PRO A 32 5.42 4.71 2.09
C PRO A 32 5.61 4.58 3.61
N SER A 33 5.38 5.67 4.35
CA SER A 33 5.45 5.68 5.81
C SER A 33 4.11 5.30 6.42
N GLY A 34 4.12 4.78 7.66
CA GLY A 34 2.88 4.44 8.37
C GLY A 34 1.92 5.63 8.52
N ARG A 35 2.44 6.88 8.53
CA ARG A 35 1.61 8.08 8.56
C ARG A 35 0.86 8.29 7.24
N ASN A 36 1.54 8.12 6.11
CA ASN A 36 0.96 8.26 4.78
C ASN A 36 0.03 7.08 4.46
N ILE A 37 0.46 5.84 4.74
CA ILE A 37 -0.37 4.65 4.57
C ILE A 37 -1.65 4.74 5.40
N GLY A 38 -1.53 5.13 6.68
CA GLY A 38 -2.69 5.35 7.54
C GLY A 38 -3.62 6.45 7.01
N LEU A 39 -3.07 7.53 6.43
CA LEU A 39 -3.89 8.53 5.75
C LEU A 39 -4.67 7.94 4.56
N LEU A 40 -4.05 7.12 3.73
CA LEU A 40 -4.73 6.51 2.59
C LEU A 40 -5.87 5.59 3.02
N HIS A 41 -5.66 4.76 4.05
CA HIS A 41 -6.76 3.96 4.66
C HIS A 41 -7.89 4.85 5.19
N ASP A 42 -7.56 5.95 5.87
CA ASP A 42 -8.56 6.89 6.39
C ASP A 42 -9.36 7.53 5.24
N LEU A 43 -8.69 7.92 4.15
CA LEU A 43 -9.34 8.51 2.96
C LEU A 43 -10.27 7.51 2.27
N VAL A 44 -9.85 6.26 2.10
CA VAL A 44 -10.71 5.20 1.52
C VAL A 44 -11.97 5.00 2.34
N ASN A 45 -11.84 4.94 3.67
CA ASN A 45 -13.00 4.81 4.56
C ASN A 45 -13.92 6.03 4.45
N GLU A 46 -13.34 7.24 4.49
CA GLU A 46 -14.12 8.48 4.45
C GLU A 46 -14.84 8.69 3.12
N VAL A 47 -14.16 8.44 1.99
CA VAL A 47 -14.80 8.52 0.66
C VAL A 47 -15.94 7.53 0.56
N HIS A 48 -15.73 6.27 0.96
CA HIS A 48 -16.80 5.27 0.93
C HIS A 48 -17.97 5.62 1.85
N ASP A 49 -17.71 6.21 3.02
CA ASP A 49 -18.77 6.63 3.94
C ASP A 49 -19.57 7.83 3.38
N LEU A 50 -18.96 8.66 2.52
CA LEU A 50 -19.62 9.75 1.79
C LEU A 50 -20.39 9.25 0.56
N ASP A 51 -19.82 8.30 -0.18
CA ASP A 51 -20.38 7.68 -1.37
C ASP A 51 -20.05 6.17 -1.43
N PRO A 52 -20.96 5.30 -0.96
CA PRO A 52 -20.74 3.85 -0.96
C PRO A 52 -20.64 3.22 -2.36
N GLU A 53 -21.08 3.92 -3.41
CA GLU A 53 -21.01 3.46 -4.80
C GLU A 53 -19.66 3.82 -5.48
N ASP A 54 -18.81 4.59 -4.80
CA ASP A 54 -17.49 4.98 -5.30
C ASP A 54 -16.54 3.77 -5.38
N GLU A 55 -15.74 3.69 -6.44
CA GLU A 55 -14.82 2.58 -6.69
C GLU A 55 -13.73 2.43 -5.62
N THR A 56 -13.45 3.47 -4.82
CA THR A 56 -12.56 3.37 -3.65
C THR A 56 -13.07 2.36 -2.62
N GLY A 57 -14.36 2.01 -2.63
CA GLY A 57 -14.89 0.87 -1.86
C GLY A 57 -14.13 -0.44 -2.12
N ASN A 58 -13.64 -0.65 -3.34
CA ASN A 58 -12.83 -1.82 -3.71
C ASN A 58 -11.42 -1.81 -3.11
N MET A 59 -10.98 -0.67 -2.57
CA MET A 59 -9.68 -0.50 -1.89
C MET A 59 -9.81 -0.57 -0.37
N ARG A 60 -11.05 -0.68 0.14
CA ARG A 60 -11.33 -0.67 1.57
C ARG A 60 -10.89 -1.97 2.23
N MET A 61 -10.09 -1.82 3.27
CA MET A 61 -9.59 -2.93 4.09
C MET A 61 -10.41 -3.02 5.37
N TRP A 62 -11.35 -3.96 5.41
CA TRP A 62 -12.18 -4.22 6.58
C TRP A 62 -11.42 -5.09 7.58
N PRO A 63 -11.29 -4.70 8.86
CA PRO A 63 -10.68 -5.57 9.87
C PRO A 63 -11.45 -6.89 9.97
N SER A 64 -10.76 -8.03 9.92
CA SER A 64 -11.44 -9.35 9.95
C SER A 64 -12.33 -9.55 11.17
N GLU A 65 -11.98 -8.92 12.30
CA GLU A 65 -12.77 -8.96 13.54
C GLU A 65 -14.19 -8.39 13.36
N THR A 66 -14.36 -7.42 12.46
CA THR A 66 -15.64 -6.71 12.27
C THR A 66 -16.19 -6.81 10.85
N ALA A 67 -15.44 -7.38 9.90
CA ALA A 67 -15.79 -7.48 8.49
C ALA A 67 -17.18 -8.09 8.24
N ILE A 68 -17.56 -9.16 8.94
CA ILE A 68 -18.90 -9.78 8.80
C ILE A 68 -20.01 -8.80 9.20
N ARG A 69 -19.79 -8.02 10.26
CA ARG A 69 -20.80 -7.07 10.75
C ARG A 69 -20.90 -5.86 9.84
N ASP A 70 -19.76 -5.35 9.38
CA ASP A 70 -19.68 -4.04 8.73
C ASP A 70 -19.87 -4.13 7.22
N ALA A 71 -19.42 -5.22 6.60
CA ALA A 71 -19.43 -5.42 5.15
C ALA A 71 -20.06 -6.74 4.73
N GLY A 72 -20.39 -7.60 5.69
CA GLY A 72 -20.65 -9.00 5.37
C GLY A 72 -22.05 -9.33 4.86
N ASP A 73 -22.92 -8.33 4.70
CA ASP A 73 -24.31 -8.44 4.21
C ASP A 73 -25.09 -9.68 4.72
N GLY A 74 -24.89 -10.04 5.99
CA GLY A 74 -25.59 -11.16 6.61
C GLY A 74 -25.08 -12.57 6.24
N LEU A 75 -23.82 -12.72 5.81
CA LEU A 75 -23.22 -14.03 5.54
C LEU A 75 -23.43 -15.01 6.70
N THR A 76 -23.83 -16.21 6.32
CA THR A 76 -23.94 -17.37 7.21
C THR A 76 -22.59 -18.05 7.38
N ALA A 77 -22.46 -18.84 8.46
CA ALA A 77 -21.25 -19.61 8.71
C ALA A 77 -20.93 -20.60 7.58
N ASP A 78 -21.94 -21.15 6.89
CA ASP A 78 -21.76 -22.04 5.75
C ASP A 78 -21.17 -21.31 4.53
N GLU A 79 -21.60 -20.07 4.28
CA GLU A 79 -21.06 -19.25 3.19
C GLU A 79 -19.60 -18.83 3.47
N ILE A 80 -19.28 -18.50 4.73
CA ILE A 80 -17.89 -18.24 5.13
C ILE A 80 -17.03 -19.50 4.94
N ALA A 81 -17.52 -20.67 5.36
CA ALA A 81 -16.80 -21.93 5.16
C ALA A 81 -16.62 -22.32 3.69
N GLU A 82 -17.56 -21.93 2.81
CA GLU A 82 -17.39 -22.08 1.35
C GLU A 82 -16.31 -21.13 0.81
N LYS A 83 -16.31 -19.86 1.22
CA LYS A 83 -15.28 -18.88 0.80
C LYS A 83 -13.87 -19.34 1.19
N ILE A 84 -13.67 -19.80 2.42
CA ILE A 84 -12.39 -20.36 2.88
C ILE A 84 -11.97 -21.56 2.01
N ARG A 85 -12.89 -22.48 1.70
CA ARG A 85 -12.61 -23.65 0.85
C ARG A 85 -12.23 -23.28 -0.58
N MET A 86 -12.73 -22.15 -1.07
CA MET A 86 -12.43 -21.63 -2.40
C MET A 86 -11.20 -20.72 -2.42
N GLY A 87 -10.50 -20.55 -1.29
CA GLY A 87 -9.29 -19.72 -1.18
C GLY A 87 -9.55 -18.22 -1.07
N GLY A 88 -10.77 -17.83 -0.67
CA GLY A 88 -11.10 -16.44 -0.33
C GLY A 88 -10.72 -16.09 1.11
N TRP A 89 -11.28 -14.99 1.61
CA TRP A 89 -11.05 -14.49 2.96
C TRP A 89 -11.32 -15.54 4.06
N ASP A 90 -10.34 -15.73 4.95
CA ASP A 90 -10.42 -16.50 6.18
C ASP A 90 -10.23 -15.59 7.41
N PRO A 91 -11.27 -15.33 8.21
CA PRO A 91 -11.16 -14.50 9.42
C PRO A 91 -10.18 -15.03 10.48
N ALA A 92 -9.78 -16.31 10.40
CA ALA A 92 -8.82 -16.90 11.33
C ALA A 92 -7.36 -16.60 10.96
N GLU A 93 -7.06 -16.51 9.66
CA GLU A 93 -5.70 -16.34 9.14
C GLU A 93 -5.46 -14.91 8.65
N ASP A 94 -6.46 -14.28 8.04
CA ASP A 94 -6.35 -12.95 7.45
C ASP A 94 -6.63 -11.86 8.48
N ARG A 95 -5.87 -10.76 8.38
CA ARG A 95 -6.05 -9.59 9.26
C ARG A 95 -7.12 -8.66 8.72
N PHE A 96 -7.25 -8.59 7.40
CA PHE A 96 -8.18 -7.74 6.69
C PHE A 96 -8.93 -8.53 5.62
N MET A 97 -10.14 -8.05 5.33
CA MET A 97 -10.98 -8.47 4.24
C MET A 97 -11.13 -7.31 3.26
N ARG A 98 -10.98 -7.57 1.96
CA ARG A 98 -11.31 -6.65 0.88
C ARG A 98 -12.46 -7.24 0.06
N ILE A 99 -13.35 -6.38 -0.44
CA ILE A 99 -14.33 -6.76 -1.47
C ILE A 99 -13.76 -6.30 -2.82
N SER A 100 -13.57 -7.22 -3.75
CA SER A 100 -13.08 -6.92 -5.10
C SER A 100 -14.18 -6.27 -5.96
N GLU A 101 -13.82 -5.77 -7.14
CA GLU A 101 -14.77 -5.22 -8.11
C GLU A 101 -15.85 -6.24 -8.53
N ASP A 102 -15.51 -7.53 -8.57
CA ASP A 102 -16.44 -8.63 -8.86
C ASP A 102 -17.32 -9.02 -7.65
N GLY A 103 -17.11 -8.37 -6.49
CA GLY A 103 -17.79 -8.69 -5.24
C GLY A 103 -17.19 -9.88 -4.49
N ASP A 104 -16.00 -10.34 -4.87
CA ASP A 104 -15.29 -11.41 -4.17
C ASP A 104 -14.56 -10.93 -2.93
N TRP A 105 -14.46 -11.81 -1.95
CA TRP A 105 -13.91 -11.46 -0.65
C TRP A 105 -12.52 -12.03 -0.53
N GLU A 106 -11.55 -11.14 -0.45
CA GLU A 106 -10.14 -11.45 -0.45
C GLU A 106 -9.53 -11.20 0.91
N GLY A 107 -8.66 -12.11 1.33
CA GLY A 107 -7.92 -12.04 2.57
C GLY A 107 -6.58 -11.33 2.42
N PHE A 108 -6.26 -10.47 3.38
CA PHE A 108 -4.99 -9.75 3.41
C PHE A 108 -4.38 -9.80 4.82
N ASP A 109 -3.07 -10.00 4.88
CA ASP A 109 -2.28 -9.63 6.04
C ASP A 109 -2.00 -8.11 6.04
N THR A 110 -1.40 -7.60 7.12
CA THR A 110 -1.16 -6.15 7.26
C THR A 110 -0.21 -5.58 6.21
N GLN A 111 0.87 -6.29 5.88
CA GLN A 111 1.85 -5.79 4.90
C GLN A 111 1.23 -5.73 3.50
N THR A 112 0.52 -6.78 3.10
CA THR A 112 -0.12 -6.83 1.77
C THR A 112 -1.24 -5.80 1.66
N ALA A 113 -2.02 -5.58 2.71
CA ALA A 113 -3.06 -4.54 2.74
C ALA A 113 -2.47 -3.12 2.60
N ASP A 114 -1.39 -2.84 3.34
CA ASP A 114 -0.72 -1.55 3.30
C ASP A 114 -0.05 -1.27 1.95
N GLN A 115 0.58 -2.30 1.36
CA GLN A 115 1.15 -2.22 0.03
C GLN A 115 0.07 -1.97 -1.02
N PHE A 116 -1.05 -2.71 -0.96
CA PHE A 116 -2.16 -2.54 -1.89
C PHE A 116 -2.69 -1.09 -1.87
N VAL A 117 -2.99 -0.56 -0.69
CA VAL A 117 -3.48 0.82 -0.55
C VAL A 117 -2.45 1.84 -1.05
N TRP A 118 -1.15 1.59 -0.83
CA TRP A 118 -0.08 2.42 -1.34
C TRP A 118 0.04 2.42 -2.87
N ASP A 119 -0.13 1.25 -3.50
CA ASP A 119 -0.09 1.11 -4.95
C ASP A 119 -1.24 1.89 -5.62
N PHE A 120 -2.39 2.00 -4.94
CA PHE A 120 -3.54 2.79 -5.38
C PHE A 120 -3.57 4.23 -4.86
N ARG A 121 -2.47 4.75 -4.29
CA ARG A 121 -2.44 6.10 -3.65
C ARG A 121 -2.96 7.22 -4.54
N ASP A 122 -2.61 7.22 -5.82
CA ASP A 122 -3.02 8.26 -6.77
C ASP A 122 -4.53 8.24 -6.99
N THR A 123 -5.10 7.05 -7.17
CA THR A 123 -6.54 6.87 -7.31
C THR A 123 -7.26 7.33 -6.04
N ILE A 124 -6.79 6.90 -4.86
CA ILE A 124 -7.40 7.28 -3.57
C ILE A 124 -7.42 8.81 -3.40
N ILE A 125 -6.30 9.49 -3.65
CA ILE A 125 -6.20 10.95 -3.53
C ILE A 125 -7.07 11.66 -4.58
N SER A 126 -7.14 11.12 -5.81
CA SER A 126 -8.00 11.65 -6.86
C SER A 126 -9.48 11.55 -6.50
N HIS A 127 -9.93 10.44 -5.91
CA HIS A 127 -11.32 10.31 -5.46
C HIS A 127 -11.59 11.21 -4.24
N ALA A 128 -10.67 11.28 -3.30
CA ALA A 128 -10.76 12.22 -2.18
C ALA A 128 -10.87 13.70 -2.64
N MET A 129 -10.30 14.03 -3.81
CA MET A 129 -10.44 15.33 -4.49
C MET A 129 -11.82 15.58 -5.13
N GLU A 130 -12.69 14.59 -5.25
CA GLU A 130 -14.05 14.79 -5.79
C GLU A 130 -15.12 14.80 -4.68
N HIS A 131 -14.76 14.38 -3.46
CA HIS A 131 -15.67 14.26 -2.31
C HIS A 131 -15.40 15.29 -1.21
N ASP A 132 -16.42 15.66 -0.43
CA ASP A 132 -16.32 16.63 0.67
C ASP A 132 -15.66 16.04 1.93
N ILE A 133 -14.43 15.55 1.78
CA ILE A 133 -13.62 14.99 2.86
C ILE A 133 -13.37 16.03 3.96
N SER A 134 -13.17 15.54 5.18
CA SER A 134 -13.05 16.38 6.36
C SER A 134 -11.84 17.31 6.28
N PRO A 135 -11.92 18.48 6.94
CA PRO A 135 -10.77 19.39 7.04
C PRO A 135 -9.53 18.76 7.66
N ALA A 136 -9.70 17.76 8.53
CA ALA A 136 -8.60 17.01 9.13
C ALA A 136 -7.87 16.14 8.10
N SER A 137 -8.60 15.50 7.19
CA SER A 137 -8.03 14.74 6.08
C SER A 137 -7.27 15.64 5.10
N VAL A 138 -7.84 16.80 4.75
CA VAL A 138 -7.15 17.82 3.94
C VAL A 138 -5.84 18.27 4.60
N GLU A 139 -5.88 18.58 5.91
CA GLU A 139 -4.69 18.97 6.66
C GLU A 139 -3.60 17.87 6.70
N ARG A 140 -4.00 16.59 6.67
CA ARG A 140 -3.06 15.47 6.61
C ARG A 140 -2.47 15.30 5.22
N ILE A 141 -3.25 15.50 4.16
CA ILE A 141 -2.80 15.52 2.75
C ILE A 141 -1.73 16.61 2.55
N GLU A 142 -1.99 17.83 3.04
CA GLU A 142 -1.03 18.95 2.97
C GLU A 142 0.32 18.67 3.65
N ARG A 143 0.34 17.68 4.56
CA ARG A 143 1.52 17.28 5.31
C ARG A 143 2.01 15.88 4.97
N ILE A 144 1.64 15.34 3.81
CA ILE A 144 2.18 14.06 3.33
C ILE A 144 3.71 14.09 3.41
N GLU A 145 4.27 12.99 3.92
CA GLU A 145 5.72 12.84 3.99
C GLU A 145 6.28 12.57 2.60
N MET A 146 7.22 13.43 2.20
CA MET A 146 7.87 13.40 0.88
C MET A 146 9.33 13.02 1.03
N LEU A 147 9.90 12.46 -0.03
CA LEU A 147 11.32 12.30 -0.21
C LEU A 147 11.99 13.67 -0.08
N PRO A 148 13.19 13.72 0.52
CA PRO A 148 13.95 14.95 0.54
C PRO A 148 14.18 15.43 -0.91
N PRO A 149 14.11 16.74 -1.16
CA PRO A 149 14.39 17.25 -2.50
C PRO A 149 15.79 16.79 -2.93
N ASP A 150 15.91 16.31 -4.18
CA ASP A 150 17.19 15.88 -4.70
C ASP A 150 18.18 17.07 -4.68
N PRO A 151 19.25 17.00 -3.86
CA PRO A 151 20.17 18.12 -3.69
C PRO A 151 20.96 18.44 -4.96
N TRP A 152 20.91 17.58 -5.97
CA TRP A 152 21.61 17.72 -7.24
C TRP A 152 20.69 18.14 -8.40
N LYS A 153 19.36 18.20 -8.21
CA LYS A 153 18.36 18.49 -9.27
C LYS A 153 18.56 19.86 -9.94
N ASP A 154 19.05 20.83 -9.18
CA ASP A 154 19.33 22.20 -9.65
C ASP A 154 20.81 22.47 -9.93
N ILE A 155 21.67 21.46 -9.80
CA ILE A 155 23.10 21.59 -10.10
C ILE A 155 23.30 21.21 -11.57
N ASP A 156 23.61 22.20 -12.41
CA ASP A 156 23.96 22.00 -13.81
C ASP A 156 25.34 21.31 -13.93
N ILE A 157 25.33 19.96 -13.91
CA ILE A 157 26.54 19.13 -14.01
C ILE A 157 27.17 19.22 -15.42
N ASP A 158 26.39 19.57 -16.45
CA ASP A 158 26.90 19.77 -17.82
C ASP A 158 27.81 21.00 -17.94
N GLY A 159 27.66 21.98 -17.06
CA GLY A 159 28.57 23.11 -16.91
C GLY A 159 29.94 22.76 -16.28
N LEU A 160 30.07 21.58 -15.68
CA LEU A 160 31.26 21.07 -14.99
C LEU A 160 32.06 20.10 -15.88
N SER A 161 32.23 20.41 -17.16
CA SER A 161 33.17 19.68 -18.01
C SER A 161 34.62 20.09 -17.67
N PRO A 162 35.48 19.21 -17.11
CA PRO A 162 36.84 19.59 -16.76
C PRO A 162 37.68 19.79 -18.03
N LYS A 163 38.13 21.02 -18.29
CA LYS A 163 39.17 21.27 -19.29
C LYS A 163 40.54 20.85 -18.76
N GLY A 164 40.87 19.58 -18.90
CA GLY A 164 42.23 19.08 -18.69
C GLY A 164 42.29 17.56 -18.59
N PRO A 165 43.37 16.91 -19.05
CA PRO A 165 43.48 15.47 -18.96
C PRO A 165 43.79 15.08 -17.51
N VAL A 166 42.80 14.54 -16.81
CA VAL A 166 43.03 13.78 -15.58
C VAL A 166 43.11 12.31 -15.95
N SER A 167 44.32 11.82 -16.15
CA SER A 167 44.58 10.38 -16.09
C SER A 167 44.26 9.92 -14.67
N ASN A 168 43.24 9.06 -14.50
CA ASN A 168 42.92 8.47 -13.21
C ASN A 168 43.41 7.00 -13.19
N PRO A 169 44.43 6.65 -12.39
CA PRO A 169 44.98 5.30 -12.30
C PRO A 169 44.24 4.38 -11.31
N PHE A 170 42.98 4.68 -11.01
CA PHE A 170 42.15 3.91 -10.08
C PHE A 170 40.73 3.79 -10.63
N GLU A 171 40.52 2.78 -11.47
CA GLU A 171 39.22 2.10 -11.48
C GLU A 171 39.27 1.04 -10.36
N PRO A 172 38.23 0.98 -9.52
CA PRO A 172 37.48 -0.27 -9.50
C PRO A 172 35.96 -0.08 -9.42
N SER A 173 35.30 -0.85 -10.30
CA SER A 173 33.99 -1.50 -10.22
C SER A 173 32.77 -0.73 -9.70
N SER A 174 31.85 -0.53 -10.65
CA SER A 174 30.40 -0.48 -10.46
C SER A 174 29.91 -1.43 -9.36
N THR A 175 29.52 -0.90 -8.20
CA THR A 175 28.71 -1.59 -7.19
C THR A 175 28.02 -0.54 -6.32
N TYR A 176 26.97 0.08 -6.84
CA TYR A 176 25.88 0.67 -6.06
C TYR A 176 24.62 0.59 -6.93
N ALA A 177 24.05 -0.61 -7.01
CA ALA A 177 22.61 -0.71 -7.23
C ALA A 177 21.95 -0.18 -5.95
N ARG A 178 20.98 0.72 -6.07
CA ARG A 178 20.14 1.12 -4.93
C ARG A 178 19.38 -0.14 -4.50
N PRO A 179 19.44 -0.57 -3.23
CA PRO A 179 18.63 -1.70 -2.78
C PRO A 179 17.16 -1.31 -2.80
N ASP A 180 16.31 -2.21 -3.26
CA ASP A 180 14.87 -2.06 -3.09
C ASP A 180 14.56 -2.00 -1.58
N PRO A 181 13.68 -1.10 -1.12
CA PRO A 181 13.40 -0.94 0.31
C PRO A 181 12.78 -2.19 0.98
N TRP A 182 12.48 -3.22 0.19
CA TRP A 182 11.90 -4.49 0.61
C TRP A 182 12.92 -5.65 0.63
N GLU A 183 14.16 -5.45 0.18
CA GLU A 183 15.16 -6.54 0.07
C GLU A 183 15.86 -6.91 1.40
N ASP A 184 15.76 -6.09 2.46
CA ASP A 184 16.45 -6.35 3.74
C ASP A 184 15.60 -7.11 4.78
N ALA A 185 14.40 -7.58 4.40
CA ALA A 185 13.61 -8.48 5.22
C ALA A 185 14.00 -9.94 4.93
N GLY A 186 15.18 -10.34 5.42
CA GLY A 186 15.71 -11.71 5.48
C GLY A 186 14.99 -12.77 4.67
N LEU A 187 15.51 -13.04 3.45
CA LEU A 187 15.26 -14.28 2.72
C LEU A 187 15.46 -15.48 3.65
N LEU A 188 14.35 -16.05 4.13
CA LEU A 188 14.32 -17.44 4.56
C LEU A 188 14.80 -18.27 3.36
N PRO A 189 15.74 -19.22 3.53
CA PRO A 189 16.11 -20.09 2.42
C PRO A 189 14.87 -20.86 1.97
N ASP A 190 14.63 -20.89 0.66
CA ASP A 190 13.59 -21.68 0.03
C ASP A 190 13.57 -23.11 0.62
N PRO A 191 12.41 -23.68 1.01
CA PRO A 191 12.32 -25.09 1.28
C PRO A 191 12.54 -25.86 -0.03
N ASP A 192 13.67 -26.57 -0.10
CA ASP A 192 14.07 -27.45 -1.19
C ASP A 192 12.91 -28.39 -1.58
N PRO A 193 12.34 -28.31 -2.80
CA PRO A 193 11.12 -29.04 -3.16
C PRO A 193 11.34 -30.55 -3.43
N MET A 194 12.51 -31.13 -3.15
CA MET A 194 12.82 -32.53 -3.52
C MET A 194 13.59 -33.35 -2.46
N ALA A 195 13.20 -33.28 -1.19
CA ALA A 195 13.66 -34.22 -0.16
C ALA A 195 12.57 -35.24 0.22
N PHE A 196 12.36 -36.25 -0.61
CA PHE A 196 11.70 -37.48 -0.19
C PHE A 196 12.71 -38.32 0.62
N PRO A 197 12.42 -38.73 1.87
CA PRO A 197 13.15 -39.85 2.45
C PRO A 197 12.58 -41.15 1.87
N ASP A 198 13.22 -41.64 0.82
CA ASP A 198 13.23 -43.08 0.54
C ASP A 198 14.10 -43.74 1.62
N THR A 199 13.48 -44.49 2.53
CA THR A 199 14.15 -45.63 3.15
C THR A 199 13.12 -46.70 3.45
N GLY A 200 12.78 -47.47 2.42
CA GLY A 200 12.36 -48.85 2.66
C GLY A 200 13.55 -49.68 3.12
N ALA A 201 13.47 -50.27 4.31
CA ALA A 201 14.05 -51.58 4.63
C ALA A 201 13.71 -51.99 6.08
N ASP A 202 12.74 -52.89 6.23
CA ASP A 202 12.76 -53.89 7.30
C ASP A 202 14.05 -54.71 7.19
N PRO A 203 14.70 -55.02 8.32
CA PRO A 203 14.90 -56.44 8.59
C PRO A 203 14.71 -56.81 10.07
N ALA A 204 13.81 -57.78 10.28
CA ALA A 204 13.96 -58.98 11.11
C ALA A 204 14.75 -58.92 12.44
N GLY A 205 14.07 -59.37 13.50
CA GLY A 205 14.64 -59.91 14.74
C GLY A 205 14.44 -58.96 15.92
N GLY A 206 13.78 -59.28 17.02
CA GLY A 206 13.49 -60.56 17.63
C GLY A 206 13.63 -60.41 19.15
N LEU A 207 12.70 -61.00 19.89
CA LEU A 207 12.78 -61.48 21.29
C LEU A 207 12.48 -60.53 22.47
N SER A 208 11.33 -60.86 23.09
CA SER A 208 11.14 -61.22 24.51
C SER A 208 11.35 -60.16 25.62
N MET A 209 10.28 -59.84 26.34
CA MET A 209 9.75 -60.58 27.51
C MET A 209 8.32 -60.13 27.83
#